data_AF-A0A8X7T123-F1
#
_entry.id   AF-A0A8X7T123-F1
#
_cell.length_a   1.000
_cell.length_b   1.000
_cell.length_c   1.000
_cell.angle_alpha   90.00
_cell.angle_beta   90.00
_cell.angle_gamma   90.00
#
_symmetry.space_group_name_H-M   'P 1'
#
loop_
_entity.id
_entity.type
_entity.pdbx_description
1 polymer ?
#
loop_
_entity_poly.entity_id
_entity_poly.type
_entity_poly.pdbx_seq_one_letter_code
_entity_poly.pdbx_strand_id
1 'polypeptide(L)'
;MAPALTAAAAAKTAATTTAAAVRRLPPTHTLIAAALLSTRTLSLIAQQSSSSAQNDLPAWREHASIVVGFLSIACWVTVYSPQLLENYRNKSAEGLSTLFVLIWLAGDALNWLGALLQGLLWTQIALAGYYVFCDIALLWQAYYYTKYYLNGVRIERHPLAHGNIVPSAINGTHAAS
;
A
#
# COMPACT_ATOMS: atom_id res chain seq x y z
N MET A 1 -9.23 -42.47 -10.40
CA MET A 1 -7.93 -42.43 -11.11
C MET A 1 -7.95 -41.71 -12.47
N ALA A 2 -9.09 -41.38 -13.07
CA ALA A 2 -9.16 -40.73 -14.40
C ALA A 2 -8.91 -39.20 -14.53
N PRO A 3 -9.02 -38.33 -13.50
CA PRO A 3 -9.06 -36.87 -13.73
C PRO A 3 -7.69 -36.22 -14.01
N ALA A 4 -6.58 -36.83 -13.56
CA ALA A 4 -5.24 -36.25 -13.69
C ALA A 4 -4.69 -36.26 -15.13
N LEU A 5 -5.01 -37.31 -15.90
CA LEU A 5 -4.60 -37.44 -17.30
C LEU A 5 -5.35 -36.45 -18.22
N THR A 6 -6.62 -36.18 -17.93
CA THR A 6 -7.45 -35.23 -18.68
C THR A 6 -7.01 -33.78 -18.47
N ALA A 7 -6.58 -33.42 -17.26
CA ALA A 7 -6.05 -32.10 -16.94
C ALA A 7 -4.71 -31.81 -17.62
N ALA A 8 -3.80 -32.79 -17.64
CA ALA A 8 -2.51 -32.67 -18.32
C ALA A 8 -2.67 -32.48 -19.85
N ALA A 9 -3.64 -33.15 -20.46
CA ALA A 9 -3.95 -32.98 -21.88
C ALA A 9 -4.51 -31.57 -22.17
N ALA A 10 -5.44 -31.08 -21.35
CA ALA A 10 -6.01 -29.74 -21.50
C ALA A 10 -4.97 -28.61 -21.33
N ALA A 11 -4.03 -28.76 -20.39
CA ALA A 11 -2.93 -27.81 -20.18
C ALA A 11 -1.99 -27.76 -21.40
N LYS A 12 -1.71 -28.92 -21.99
CA LYS A 12 -0.87 -29.02 -23.20
C LYS A 12 -1.55 -28.37 -24.40
N THR A 13 -2.86 -28.61 -24.57
CA THR A 13 -3.68 -27.98 -25.62
C THR A 13 -3.76 -26.47 -25.47
N ALA A 14 -3.98 -25.94 -24.26
CA ALA A 14 -4.02 -24.50 -24.00
C ALA A 14 -2.67 -23.81 -24.28
N ALA A 15 -1.55 -24.44 -23.91
CA ALA A 15 -0.21 -23.94 -24.21
C ALA A 15 0.06 -23.90 -25.73
N THR A 16 -0.38 -24.91 -26.47
CA THR A 16 -0.22 -24.99 -27.93
C THR A 16 -1.11 -23.98 -28.68
N THR A 17 -2.36 -23.77 -28.26
CA THR A 17 -3.28 -22.78 -28.87
C THR A 17 -2.79 -21.34 -28.64
N THR A 18 -2.16 -21.06 -27.50
CA THR A 18 -1.65 -19.72 -27.16
C THR A 18 -0.40 -19.38 -27.98
N ALA A 19 0.51 -20.34 -28.19
CA ALA A 19 1.68 -20.17 -29.06
C ALA A 19 1.31 -19.84 -30.53
N ALA A 20 0.19 -20.41 -31.01
CA ALA A 20 -0.32 -20.14 -32.35
C ALA A 20 -0.97 -18.74 -32.49
N ALA A 21 -1.59 -18.22 -31.43
CA ALA A 21 -2.22 -16.89 -31.40
C ALA A 21 -1.19 -15.75 -31.31
N VAL A 22 -0.10 -15.94 -30.54
CA VAL A 22 1.01 -14.98 -30.41
C VAL A 22 1.75 -14.73 -31.73
N ARG A 23 1.75 -15.72 -32.65
CA ARG A 23 2.45 -15.63 -33.95
C ARG A 23 1.74 -14.73 -34.98
N ARG A 24 0.52 -14.24 -34.71
CA ARG A 24 -0.31 -13.51 -35.69
C ARG A 24 -0.48 -12.00 -35.42
N LEU A 25 0.20 -11.43 -34.42
CA LEU A 25 0.00 -10.03 -33.99
C LEU A 25 1.26 -9.15 -34.18
N PRO A 26 1.10 -7.84 -34.45
CA PRO A 26 2.20 -6.91 -34.66
C PRO A 26 3.05 -6.71 -33.38
N PRO A 27 4.38 -6.59 -33.51
CA PRO A 27 5.37 -6.87 -32.45
C PRO A 27 5.31 -5.98 -31.19
N THR A 28 4.62 -4.84 -31.25
CA THR A 28 4.58 -3.84 -30.17
C THR A 28 3.52 -4.14 -29.11
N HIS A 29 2.45 -4.85 -29.44
CA HIS A 29 1.42 -5.28 -28.47
C HIS A 29 1.60 -6.74 -28.03
N THR A 30 2.43 -7.51 -28.74
CA THR A 30 2.67 -8.93 -28.50
C THR A 30 3.34 -9.18 -27.14
N LEU A 31 4.22 -8.29 -26.67
CA LEU A 31 4.94 -8.49 -25.41
C LEU A 31 4.03 -8.31 -24.19
N ILE A 32 3.21 -7.25 -24.18
CA ILE A 32 2.28 -6.97 -23.06
C ILE A 32 1.15 -8.02 -23.07
N ALA A 33 0.58 -8.34 -24.24
CA ALA A 33 -0.46 -9.36 -24.33
C ALA A 33 0.08 -10.77 -23.99
N ALA A 34 1.28 -11.15 -24.45
CA ALA A 34 1.88 -12.44 -24.10
C ALA A 34 2.24 -12.52 -22.61
N ALA A 35 2.71 -11.44 -21.98
CA ALA A 35 2.97 -11.39 -20.53
C ALA A 35 1.67 -11.56 -19.72
N LEU A 36 0.59 -10.88 -20.13
CA LEU A 36 -0.72 -11.00 -19.46
C LEU A 36 -1.36 -12.38 -19.69
N LEU A 37 -1.28 -12.95 -20.91
CA LEU A 37 -1.80 -14.28 -21.20
C LEU A 37 -0.97 -15.40 -20.54
N SER A 38 0.35 -15.26 -20.47
CA SER A 38 1.24 -16.23 -19.81
C SER A 38 1.05 -16.22 -18.30
N THR A 39 0.82 -15.05 -17.70
CA THR A 39 0.47 -14.95 -16.28
C THR A 39 -0.87 -15.67 -16.03
N ARG A 40 -1.86 -15.48 -16.90
CA ARG A 40 -3.18 -16.12 -16.76
C ARG A 40 -3.13 -17.64 -16.94
N THR A 41 -2.33 -18.16 -17.88
CA THR A 41 -2.19 -19.61 -18.08
C THR A 41 -1.39 -20.28 -16.96
N LEU A 42 -0.35 -19.63 -16.43
CA LEU A 42 0.39 -20.11 -15.25
C LEU A 42 -0.50 -20.11 -13.99
N SER A 43 -1.31 -19.07 -13.77
CA SER A 43 -2.27 -19.04 -12.66
C SER A 43 -3.32 -20.14 -12.76
N LEU A 44 -3.82 -20.47 -13.97
CA LEU A 44 -4.80 -21.56 -14.16
C LEU A 44 -4.20 -22.95 -13.87
N ILE A 45 -2.95 -23.20 -14.29
CA ILE A 45 -2.26 -24.46 -14.04
C ILE A 45 -1.94 -24.63 -12.54
N ALA A 46 -1.53 -23.56 -11.87
CA ALA A 46 -1.32 -23.55 -10.42
C ALA A 46 -2.65 -23.78 -9.66
N GLN A 47 -3.73 -23.12 -10.09
CA GLN A 47 -5.04 -23.20 -9.43
C GLN A 47 -5.69 -24.59 -9.58
N GLN A 48 -5.48 -25.27 -10.71
CA GLN A 48 -6.02 -26.62 -10.94
C GLN A 48 -5.38 -27.69 -10.03
N SER A 49 -4.15 -27.45 -9.57
CA SER A 49 -3.46 -28.34 -8.62
C SER A 49 -3.98 -28.16 -7.19
N SER A 50 -4.44 -26.95 -6.83
CA SER A 50 -4.98 -26.62 -5.50
C SER A 50 -6.40 -27.11 -5.27
N SER A 51 -7.24 -27.17 -6.32
CA SER A 51 -8.65 -27.57 -6.21
C SER A 51 -8.86 -29.02 -5.73
N SER A 52 -7.86 -29.88 -5.90
CA SER A 52 -7.95 -31.30 -5.54
C SER A 52 -7.66 -31.57 -4.07
N ALA A 53 -6.96 -30.66 -3.39
CA ALA A 53 -6.60 -30.80 -1.97
C ALA A 53 -7.52 -30.00 -1.03
N GLN A 54 -8.28 -29.03 -1.55
CA GLN A 54 -9.11 -28.12 -0.75
C GLN A 54 -10.29 -28.82 -0.04
N ASN A 55 -10.80 -29.93 -0.59
CA ASN A 55 -12.02 -30.59 -0.08
C ASN A 55 -11.80 -31.44 1.18
N ASP A 56 -10.54 -31.68 1.60
CA ASP A 56 -10.22 -32.54 2.75
C ASP A 56 -9.71 -31.76 3.98
N LEU A 57 -9.68 -30.42 3.92
CA LEU A 57 -9.25 -29.64 5.08
C LEU A 57 -10.37 -29.62 6.14
N PRO A 58 -10.08 -29.91 7.41
CA PRO A 58 -11.10 -29.89 8.45
C PRO A 58 -11.64 -28.48 8.69
N ALA A 59 -12.96 -28.37 8.90
CA ALA A 59 -13.69 -27.10 9.00
C ALA A 59 -13.10 -26.10 10.02
N TRP A 60 -12.42 -26.57 11.07
CA TRP A 60 -11.78 -25.70 12.06
C TRP A 60 -10.69 -24.80 11.45
N ARG A 61 -10.05 -25.22 10.34
CA ARG A 61 -9.02 -24.43 9.65
C ARG A 61 -9.60 -23.23 8.90
N GLU A 62 -10.79 -23.40 8.33
CA GLU A 62 -11.51 -22.31 7.64
C GLU A 62 -11.99 -21.26 8.65
N HIS A 63 -12.56 -21.70 9.77
CA HIS A 63 -12.97 -20.78 10.83
C HIS A 63 -11.76 -20.06 11.45
N ALA A 64 -10.66 -20.80 11.67
CA ALA A 64 -9.43 -20.21 12.19
C ALA A 64 -8.82 -19.18 11.22
N SER A 65 -8.80 -19.44 9.91
CA SER A 65 -8.25 -18.49 8.94
C SER A 65 -9.05 -17.18 8.88
N ILE A 66 -10.37 -17.26 9.01
CA ILE A 66 -11.26 -16.09 9.09
C ILE A 66 -10.94 -15.28 10.36
N VAL A 67 -10.89 -15.94 11.53
CA VAL A 67 -10.62 -15.29 12.81
C VAL A 67 -9.24 -14.63 12.85
N VAL A 68 -8.21 -15.37 12.42
CA VAL A 68 -6.84 -14.83 12.32
C VAL A 68 -6.77 -13.69 11.31
N GLY A 69 -7.52 -13.76 10.21
CA GLY A 69 -7.65 -12.67 9.24
C GLY A 69 -8.22 -11.39 9.86
N PHE A 70 -9.32 -11.48 10.61
CA PHE A 70 -9.88 -10.32 11.31
C PHE A 70 -8.97 -9.77 12.41
N LEU A 71 -8.30 -10.64 13.17
CA LEU A 71 -7.28 -10.22 14.14
C LEU A 71 -6.12 -9.48 13.49
N SER A 72 -5.66 -9.95 12.33
CA SER A 72 -4.60 -9.28 11.55
C SER A 72 -5.03 -7.87 11.12
N ILE A 73 -6.27 -7.72 10.64
CA ILE A 73 -6.84 -6.42 10.28
C ILE A 73 -6.92 -5.50 11.50
N ALA A 74 -7.43 -6.00 12.63
CA ALA A 74 -7.52 -5.22 13.86
C ALA A 74 -6.14 -4.78 14.38
N CYS A 75 -5.14 -5.66 14.30
CA CYS A 75 -3.76 -5.35 14.65
C CYS A 75 -3.22 -4.22 13.76
N TRP A 76 -3.42 -4.30 12.45
CA TRP A 76 -2.98 -3.27 11.50
C TRP A 76 -3.61 -1.89 11.77
N VAL A 77 -4.92 -1.84 12.00
CA VAL A 77 -5.63 -0.61 12.36
C VAL A 77 -5.10 -0.02 13.68
N THR A 78 -4.84 -0.90 14.67
CA THR A 78 -4.32 -0.50 15.98
C THR A 78 -2.90 0.02 15.90
N VAL A 79 -2.05 -0.47 14.99
CA VAL A 79 -0.68 0.03 14.79
C VAL A 79 -0.66 1.35 14.03
N TYR A 80 -1.59 1.58 13.11
CA TYR A 80 -1.67 2.83 12.34
C TYR A 80 -2.19 4.01 13.18
N SER A 81 -3.15 3.74 14.07
CA SER A 81 -3.79 4.74 14.94
C SER A 81 -2.82 5.54 15.83
N PRO A 82 -1.83 4.94 16.54
CA PRO A 82 -0.90 5.69 17.37
C PRO A 82 0.00 6.59 16.54
N GLN A 83 0.37 6.23 15.30
CA GLN A 83 1.18 7.10 14.46
C GLN A 83 0.43 8.39 14.10
N LEU A 84 -0.87 8.26 13.76
CA LEU A 84 -1.72 9.41 13.45
C LEU A 84 -1.94 10.29 14.69
N LEU A 85 -2.10 9.68 15.86
CA LEU A 85 -2.29 10.39 17.13
C LEU A 85 -1.01 11.08 17.60
N GLU A 86 0.15 10.42 17.47
CA GLU A 86 1.45 10.97 17.88
C GLU A 86 1.82 12.18 17.01
N ASN A 87 1.65 12.07 15.69
CA ASN A 87 1.79 13.21 14.78
C ASN A 87 0.84 14.36 15.17
N TYR A 88 -0.40 14.04 15.56
CA TYR A 88 -1.35 15.04 16.01
C TYR A 88 -0.95 15.73 17.34
N ARG A 89 -0.46 14.96 18.30
CA ARG A 89 -0.04 15.44 19.63
C ARG A 89 1.22 16.28 19.56
N ASN A 90 2.21 15.82 18.80
CA ASN A 90 3.52 16.46 18.73
C ASN A 90 3.57 17.62 17.73
N LYS A 91 2.51 17.79 16.92
CA LYS A 91 2.46 18.79 15.83
C LYS A 91 3.68 18.72 14.91
N SER A 92 4.22 17.51 14.73
CA SER A 92 5.42 17.23 13.98
C SER A 92 5.29 15.85 13.34
N ALA A 93 5.80 15.71 12.11
CA ALA A 93 5.90 14.46 11.38
C ALA A 93 7.37 14.03 11.20
N GLU A 94 8.29 14.52 12.04
CA GLU A 94 9.75 14.35 11.89
C GLU A 94 10.21 12.88 11.89
N GLY A 95 9.44 11.98 12.50
CA GLY A 95 9.71 10.54 12.50
C GLY A 95 9.28 9.79 11.23
N LEU A 96 8.67 10.46 10.25
CA LEU A 96 8.08 9.83 9.06
C LEU A 96 8.58 10.49 7.77
N SER A 97 9.09 9.70 6.83
CA SER A 97 9.55 10.21 5.53
C SER A 97 8.37 10.55 4.62
N THR A 98 8.14 11.84 4.34
CA THR A 98 7.05 12.31 3.47
C THR A 98 7.09 11.67 2.08
N LEU A 99 8.29 11.47 1.51
CA LEU A 99 8.45 10.85 0.20
C LEU A 99 8.11 9.36 0.23
N PHE A 100 8.42 8.66 1.33
CA PHE A 100 8.02 7.26 1.50
C PHE A 100 6.49 7.14 1.52
N VAL A 101 5.81 7.96 2.31
CA VAL A 101 4.33 7.95 2.39
C VAL A 101 3.70 8.33 1.04
N LEU A 102 4.31 9.23 0.27
CA LEU A 102 3.80 9.59 -1.06
C LEU A 102 3.84 8.40 -2.04
N ILE A 103 4.94 7.64 -2.03
CA ILE A 103 5.09 6.43 -2.85
C ILE A 103 4.13 5.35 -2.35
N TRP A 104 3.94 5.22 -1.03
CA TRP A 104 2.98 4.30 -0.43
C TRP A 104 1.56 4.61 -0.82
N LEU A 105 1.14 5.88 -0.74
CA LEU A 105 -0.18 6.31 -1.19
C LEU A 105 -0.42 5.95 -2.66
N ALA A 106 0.59 6.12 -3.53
CA ALA A 106 0.47 5.72 -4.93
C ALA A 106 0.27 4.20 -5.08
N GLY A 107 1.01 3.40 -4.30
CA GLY A 107 0.84 1.95 -4.22
C GLY A 107 -0.55 1.54 -3.73
N ASP A 108 -1.02 2.16 -2.65
CA ASP A 108 -2.31 1.86 -2.03
C ASP A 108 -3.49 2.31 -2.91
N ALA A 109 -3.36 3.43 -3.61
CA ALA A 109 -4.36 3.87 -4.58
C ALA A 109 -4.46 2.89 -5.76
N LEU A 110 -3.34 2.41 -6.28
CA LEU A 110 -3.32 1.38 -7.32
C LEU A 110 -3.86 0.04 -6.81
N ASN A 111 -3.56 -0.32 -5.56
CA ASN A 111 -4.08 -1.51 -4.91
C ASN A 111 -5.61 -1.45 -4.76
N TRP A 112 -6.14 -0.32 -4.30
CA TRP A 112 -7.58 -0.11 -4.17
C TRP A 112 -8.29 -0.10 -5.52
N LEU A 113 -7.72 0.58 -6.53
CA LEU A 113 -8.25 0.59 -7.89
C LEU A 113 -8.23 -0.82 -8.52
N GLY A 114 -7.15 -1.57 -8.31
CA GLY A 114 -7.05 -2.97 -8.74
C GLY A 114 -8.12 -3.85 -8.09
N ALA A 115 -8.35 -3.69 -6.79
CA ALA A 115 -9.39 -4.41 -6.06
C ALA A 115 -10.81 -4.12 -6.58
N LEU A 116 -11.08 -2.86 -6.94
CA LEU A 116 -12.35 -2.45 -7.57
C LEU A 116 -12.52 -3.07 -8.95
N LEU A 117 -11.47 -3.01 -9.79
CA LEU A 117 -11.51 -3.53 -11.17
C LEU A 117 -11.63 -5.06 -11.23
N GLN A 118 -11.08 -5.76 -10.24
CA GLN A 118 -11.13 -7.23 -10.13
C GLN A 118 -12.36 -7.75 -9.38
N GLY A 119 -13.14 -6.87 -8.75
CA GLY A 119 -14.32 -7.26 -7.97
C GLY A 119 -13.97 -8.14 -6.78
N LEU A 120 -12.90 -7.81 -6.05
CA LEU A 120 -12.49 -8.54 -4.85
C LEU A 120 -13.56 -8.47 -3.74
N LEU A 121 -13.39 -9.30 -2.71
CA LEU A 121 -14.29 -9.33 -1.55
C LEU A 121 -14.49 -7.90 -0.98
N TRP A 122 -15.74 -7.57 -0.64
CA TRP A 122 -16.11 -6.21 -0.22
C TRP A 122 -15.28 -5.70 0.97
N THR A 123 -14.90 -6.61 1.89
CA THR A 123 -14.04 -6.28 3.05
C THR A 123 -12.65 -5.85 2.63
N GLN A 124 -12.08 -6.43 1.57
CA GLN A 124 -10.76 -6.05 1.05
C GLN A 124 -10.79 -4.71 0.35
N ILE A 125 -11.84 -4.43 -0.43
CA ILE A 125 -12.03 -3.12 -1.06
C ILE A 125 -12.18 -2.03 0.01
N ALA A 126 -12.96 -2.29 1.07
CA ALA A 126 -13.12 -1.36 2.18
C ALA A 126 -11.81 -1.12 2.93
N LEU A 127 -11.03 -2.17 3.17
CA LEU A 127 -9.73 -2.08 3.87
C LEU A 127 -8.68 -1.33 3.05
N ALA A 128 -8.58 -1.60 1.74
CA ALA A 128 -7.69 -0.86 0.86
C ALA A 128 -8.07 0.63 0.78
N GLY A 129 -9.38 0.93 0.72
CA GLY A 129 -9.86 2.31 0.79
C GLY A 129 -9.53 3.00 2.13
N TYR A 130 -9.60 2.26 3.23
CA TYR A 130 -9.20 2.76 4.55
C TYR A 130 -7.71 3.17 4.58
N TYR A 131 -6.80 2.34 4.05
CA TYR A 131 -5.37 2.67 4.01
C TYR A 131 -5.08 3.92 3.18
N VAL A 132 -5.70 4.05 2.00
CA VAL A 132 -5.60 5.27 1.17
C VAL A 132 -6.02 6.52 1.95
N PHE A 133 -7.12 6.45 2.70
CA PHE A 133 -7.57 7.57 3.52
C PHE A 133 -6.57 7.92 4.64
N CYS A 134 -6.03 6.92 5.32
CA CYS A 134 -5.01 7.12 6.36
C CYS A 134 -3.74 7.77 5.82
N ASP A 135 -3.27 7.34 4.64
CA ASP A 135 -2.08 7.92 4.00
C ASP A 135 -2.28 9.38 3.61
N ILE A 136 -3.47 9.73 3.10
CA ILE A 136 -3.85 11.13 2.82
C ILE A 136 -3.83 11.94 4.12
N ALA A 137 -4.38 11.41 5.21
CA ALA A 137 -4.40 12.09 6.51
C ALA A 137 -2.97 12.31 7.05
N LEU A 138 -2.08 11.33 6.91
CA LEU A 138 -0.67 11.44 7.29
C LEU A 138 0.08 12.48 6.44
N LEU A 139 -0.13 12.48 5.11
CA LEU A 139 0.47 13.49 4.22
C LEU A 139 -0.05 14.89 4.52
N TRP A 140 -1.35 15.02 4.81
CA TRP A 140 -1.94 16.30 5.23
C TRP A 140 -1.30 16.80 6.51
N GLN A 141 -1.16 15.94 7.53
CA GLN A 141 -0.48 16.28 8.77
C GLN A 141 0.97 16.68 8.53
N ALA A 142 1.71 15.91 7.73
CA ALA A 142 3.10 16.22 7.40
C ALA A 142 3.22 17.58 6.71
N TYR A 143 2.41 17.85 5.68
CA TYR A 143 2.41 19.13 4.98
C TYR A 143 2.01 20.30 5.90
N TYR A 144 0.95 20.13 6.69
CA TYR A 144 0.46 21.17 7.60
C TYR A 144 1.51 21.49 8.67
N TYR A 145 2.11 20.48 9.30
CA TYR A 145 3.11 20.71 10.33
C TYR A 145 4.38 21.30 9.74
N THR A 146 4.90 20.84 8.60
CA THR A 146 6.05 21.49 7.95
C THR A 146 5.79 22.96 7.61
N LYS A 147 4.56 23.32 7.23
CA LYS A 147 4.22 24.70 6.84
C LYS A 147 3.97 25.64 8.02
N TYR A 148 3.38 25.14 9.11
CA TYR A 148 2.93 25.97 10.25
C TYR A 148 3.74 25.74 11.53
N TYR A 149 4.58 24.71 11.59
CA TYR A 149 5.40 24.33 12.74
C TYR A 149 6.83 24.02 12.29
N LEU A 150 7.79 24.88 12.65
CA LEU A 150 9.21 24.61 12.43
C LEU A 150 9.81 24.15 13.75
N ASN A 151 10.40 22.95 13.81
CA ASN A 151 10.96 22.37 15.04
C ASN A 151 10.00 22.41 16.25
N GLY A 152 8.70 22.16 16.02
CA GLY A 152 7.65 22.18 17.06
C GLY A 152 7.16 23.57 17.47
N VAL A 153 7.73 24.66 16.92
CA VAL A 153 7.30 26.04 17.21
C VAL A 153 6.31 26.51 16.16
N ARG A 154 5.14 26.99 16.58
CA ARG A 154 4.14 27.59 15.68
C ARG A 154 4.74 28.82 15.02
N ILE A 155 4.73 28.89 13.69
CA ILE A 155 5.11 30.08 12.95
C ILE A 155 4.00 31.12 13.09
N GLU A 156 4.08 31.95 14.14
CA GLU A 156 3.39 33.24 14.13
C GLU A 156 4.03 34.06 13.01
N ARG A 157 3.29 34.27 11.93
CA ARG A 157 3.65 35.28 10.94
C ARG A 157 3.43 36.64 11.60
N HIS A 158 4.39 37.07 12.42
CA HIS A 158 4.45 38.44 12.89
C HIS A 158 4.39 39.33 11.62
N PRO A 159 3.42 40.26 11.52
CA PRO A 159 3.43 41.25 10.45
C PRO A 159 4.80 41.91 10.49
N LEU A 160 5.46 41.95 9.33
CA LEU A 160 6.83 42.39 9.16
C LEU A 160 7.10 43.66 9.97
N ALA A 161 7.88 43.53 11.05
CA ALA A 161 8.74 44.64 11.45
C ALA A 161 9.85 44.70 10.38
N HIS A 162 9.59 45.46 9.33
CA HIS A 162 10.65 45.98 8.48
C HIS A 162 11.66 46.73 9.37
N GLY A 163 12.94 46.35 9.27
CA GLY A 163 14.06 47.18 9.71
C GLY A 163 14.63 46.84 11.09
N ASN A 164 15.38 45.74 11.19
CA ASN A 164 16.81 45.76 11.54
C ASN A 164 17.26 44.34 11.86
N ILE A 165 18.29 43.88 11.16
CA ILE A 165 19.14 42.79 11.63
C ILE A 165 19.85 43.37 12.86
N VAL A 166 19.40 43.02 14.07
CA VAL A 166 20.21 43.22 15.27
C VAL A 166 21.18 42.04 15.29
N PRO A 167 22.49 42.24 15.08
CA PRO A 167 23.45 41.20 15.39
C PRO A 167 23.47 41.11 16.91
N SER A 168 23.01 40.00 17.49
CA SER A 168 23.24 39.73 18.91
C SER A 168 24.70 39.30 19.08
N ALA A 169 25.59 40.27 18.96
CA ALA A 169 26.95 40.19 19.49
C ALA A 169 27.01 41.07 20.74
N ILE A 170 27.64 40.51 21.77
CA ILE A 170 28.22 41.12 22.98
C ILE A 170 27.27 41.61 24.09
N ASN A 171 27.28 40.92 25.24
CA ASN A 171 28.14 41.37 26.33
C ASN A 171 28.41 40.26 27.36
N GLY A 172 29.69 39.91 27.55
CA GLY A 172 30.14 39.37 28.82
C GLY A 172 30.27 40.53 29.80
N THR A 173 29.74 40.40 31.02
CA THR A 173 30.13 41.15 32.22
C THR A 173 29.34 40.62 33.41
N HIS A 174 29.76 39.48 33.96
CA HIS A 174 29.60 39.18 35.38
C HIS A 174 30.97 38.84 35.95
N ALA A 175 31.79 39.88 36.04
CA ALA A 175 32.87 39.97 37.00
C ALA A 175 32.57 41.22 37.87
N ALA A 176 32.77 41.07 39.17
CA ALA A 176 32.63 42.05 40.26
C ALA A 176 31.23 42.24 40.89
N SER A 177 30.99 41.48 41.96
CA SER A 177 30.77 42.03 43.31
C SER A 177 31.01 40.93 44.34
#